data_AF-A0A928LZY1-F1
#
_entry.id   AF-A0A928LZY1-F1
#
_cell.length_a   1.000
_cell.length_b   1.000
_cell.length_c   1.000
_cell.angle_alpha   90.00
_cell.angle_beta   90.00
_cell.angle_gamma   90.00
#
_symmetry.space_group_name_H-M   'P 1'
#
loop_
_entity.id
_entity.type
_entity.pdbx_description
1 polymer ?
#
loop_
_entity_poly.entity_id
_entity_poly.type
_entity_poly.pdbx_seq_one_letter_code
_entity_poly.pdbx_strand_id
1 'polypeptide(L)'
;MNQYISIYGDSMKIKKMVDRTLLYYMIVGVLNFIFCTGIMFMLYNMCDLSEHIAPIVNYVLGSLIWFVACRYLLFRGSETTWQSVIRFTVEVVVCYVFSYYICAPLMSRWLLNYGRIRDLFAFGGRDKIVGNFEMTVGAIVYAVINYFGQRYFVFSARFEYHRKRREEQMRK
;
A
#
# COMPACT_ATOMS: atom_id res chain seq x y z
N MET A 1 -4.85 -19.67 38.55
CA MET A 1 -6.06 -19.41 37.73
C MET A 1 -6.16 -17.95 37.26
N ASN A 2 -5.93 -16.96 38.14
CA ASN A 2 -6.02 -15.52 37.78
C ASN A 2 -4.99 -15.04 36.74
N GLN A 3 -3.77 -15.59 36.71
CA GLN A 3 -2.75 -15.18 35.75
C GLN A 3 -3.05 -15.67 34.31
N TYR A 4 -3.69 -16.84 34.16
CA TYR A 4 -4.13 -17.36 32.87
C TYR A 4 -5.30 -16.56 32.27
N ILE A 5 -6.24 -16.09 33.11
CA ILE A 5 -7.36 -15.24 32.67
C ILE A 5 -6.86 -13.84 32.27
N SER A 6 -5.85 -13.29 32.97
CA SER A 6 -5.21 -12.01 32.59
C SER A 6 -4.51 -12.09 31.23
N ILE A 7 -3.75 -13.17 30.98
CA ILE A 7 -3.06 -13.36 29.69
C ILE A 7 -4.06 -13.52 28.55
N TYR A 8 -5.14 -14.29 28.73
CA TYR A 8 -6.19 -14.41 27.70
C TYR A 8 -7.03 -13.13 27.55
N GLY A 9 -7.26 -12.40 28.63
CA GLY A 9 -7.94 -11.09 28.63
C GLY A 9 -7.13 -10.01 27.91
N ASP A 10 -5.82 -9.98 28.10
CA ASP A 10 -4.92 -9.05 27.40
C ASP A 10 -4.66 -9.49 25.96
N SER A 11 -4.58 -10.80 25.68
CA SER A 11 -4.54 -11.33 24.30
C SER A 11 -5.80 -10.99 23.51
N MET A 12 -6.97 -11.03 24.15
CA MET A 12 -8.24 -10.58 23.55
C MET A 12 -8.30 -9.06 23.38
N LYS A 13 -7.70 -8.26 24.28
CA LYS A 13 -7.56 -6.81 24.10
C LYS A 13 -6.64 -6.47 22.94
N ILE A 14 -5.51 -7.16 22.77
CA ILE A 14 -4.57 -6.96 21.65
C ILE A 14 -5.23 -7.36 20.32
N LYS A 15 -5.96 -8.49 20.28
CA LYS A 15 -6.80 -8.86 19.11
C LYS A 15 -7.98 -7.91 18.85
N LYS A 16 -8.45 -7.17 19.86
CA LYS A 16 -9.47 -6.10 19.72
C LYS A 16 -8.89 -4.75 19.27
N MET A 17 -7.59 -4.51 19.43
CA MET A 17 -6.94 -3.24 19.05
C MET A 17 -6.53 -3.17 17.57
N VAL A 18 -6.36 -4.31 16.90
CA VAL A 18 -6.36 -4.33 15.43
C VAL A 18 -7.82 -4.19 14.99
N ASP A 19 -8.26 -2.94 14.87
CA ASP A 19 -9.59 -2.57 14.38
C ASP A 19 -9.94 -3.42 13.15
N ARG A 20 -11.10 -4.09 13.12
CA ARG A 20 -11.52 -4.88 11.94
C ARG A 20 -11.41 -4.07 10.65
N THR A 21 -11.71 -2.77 10.70
CA THR A 21 -11.52 -1.86 9.56
C THR A 21 -10.07 -1.75 9.13
N LEU A 22 -9.10 -1.70 10.06
CA LEU A 22 -7.67 -1.72 9.73
C LEU A 22 -7.25 -3.04 9.09
N LEU A 23 -7.79 -4.17 9.55
CA LEU A 23 -7.51 -5.47 8.94
C LEU A 23 -8.04 -5.55 7.51
N TYR A 24 -9.31 -5.19 7.27
CA TYR A 24 -9.86 -5.15 5.92
C TYR A 24 -9.13 -4.15 5.03
N TYR A 25 -8.75 -2.99 5.57
CA TYR A 25 -7.97 -1.99 4.86
C TYR A 25 -6.63 -2.56 4.38
N MET A 26 -5.91 -3.27 5.26
CA MET A 26 -4.64 -3.90 4.91
C MET A 26 -4.82 -5.03 3.89
N ILE A 27 -5.85 -5.88 4.04
CA ILE A 27 -6.13 -6.97 3.09
C ILE A 27 -6.43 -6.42 1.70
N VAL A 28 -7.36 -5.46 1.60
CA VAL A 28 -7.70 -4.81 0.33
C VAL A 28 -6.48 -4.12 -0.26
N GLY A 29 -5.65 -3.48 0.58
CA GLY A 29 -4.40 -2.84 0.14
C GLY A 29 -3.40 -3.83 -0.45
N VAL A 30 -3.19 -4.98 0.21
CA VAL A 30 -2.30 -6.04 -0.29
C VAL A 30 -2.83 -6.65 -1.59
N LEU A 31 -4.13 -6.89 -1.69
CA LEU A 31 -4.74 -7.39 -2.93
C LEU A 31 -4.55 -6.41 -4.09
N ASN A 32 -4.78 -5.11 -3.83
CA ASN A 32 -4.56 -4.06 -4.83
C ASN A 32 -3.09 -3.98 -5.25
N PHE A 33 -2.17 -4.08 -4.28
CA PHE A 33 -0.74 -4.09 -4.52
C PHE A 33 -0.32 -5.26 -5.41
N ILE A 34 -0.73 -6.49 -5.09
CA ILE A 34 -0.38 -7.69 -5.88
C ILE A 34 -0.96 -7.57 -7.30
N PHE A 35 -2.24 -7.22 -7.42
CA PHE A 35 -2.91 -7.12 -8.71
C PHE A 35 -2.28 -6.05 -9.62
N CYS A 36 -2.14 -4.82 -9.12
CA CYS A 36 -1.65 -3.73 -9.94
C CYS A 36 -0.14 -3.86 -10.22
N THR A 37 0.66 -4.37 -9.27
CA THR A 37 2.08 -4.68 -9.50
C THR A 37 2.25 -5.80 -10.53
N GLY A 38 1.35 -6.79 -10.54
CA GLY A 38 1.30 -7.81 -11.59
C GLY A 38 1.10 -7.20 -12.98
N ILE A 39 0.10 -6.32 -13.12
CA ILE A 39 -0.14 -5.58 -14.38
C ILE A 39 1.08 -4.74 -14.75
N MET A 40 1.70 -4.07 -13.77
CA MET A 40 2.90 -3.27 -13.97
C MET A 40 4.03 -4.08 -14.62
N PHE A 41 4.33 -5.27 -14.09
CA PHE A 41 5.37 -6.14 -14.65
C PHE A 41 4.98 -6.73 -16.01
N MET A 42 3.71 -7.06 -16.23
CA MET A 42 3.22 -7.50 -17.54
C MET A 42 3.43 -6.40 -18.59
N LEU A 43 3.07 -5.16 -18.28
CA LEU A 43 3.28 -4.04 -19.19
C LEU A 43 4.76 -3.81 -19.52
N TYR A 44 5.64 -3.89 -18.53
CA TYR A 44 7.08 -3.68 -18.72
C TYR A 44 7.77 -4.81 -19.50
N ASN A 45 7.45 -6.07 -19.19
CA ASN A 45 8.13 -7.24 -19.75
C ASN A 45 7.47 -7.81 -21.01
N MET A 46 6.14 -7.67 -21.18
CA MET A 46 5.41 -8.24 -22.31
C MET A 46 4.95 -7.20 -23.34
N CYS A 47 4.72 -5.96 -22.92
CA CYS A 47 4.31 -4.87 -23.80
C CYS A 47 5.42 -3.85 -24.06
N ASP A 48 6.62 -4.11 -23.56
CA ASP A 48 7.81 -3.24 -23.69
C ASP A 48 7.58 -1.78 -23.29
N LEU A 49 6.64 -1.52 -22.37
CA LEU A 49 6.52 -0.19 -21.77
C LEU A 49 7.79 0.13 -20.96
N SER A 50 8.11 1.42 -20.83
CA SER A 50 9.26 1.85 -20.05
C SER A 50 9.06 1.65 -18.55
N GLU A 51 10.17 1.56 -17.81
CA GLU A 51 10.14 1.46 -16.33
C GLU A 51 9.55 2.69 -15.65
N HIS A 52 9.33 3.79 -16.38
CA HIS A 52 8.63 4.98 -15.86
C HIS A 52 7.14 4.94 -16.17
N ILE A 53 6.74 4.52 -17.37
CA ILE A 53 5.34 4.52 -17.80
C ILE A 53 4.57 3.39 -17.12
N ALA A 54 5.13 2.18 -17.03
CA ALA A 54 4.43 1.04 -16.42
C ALA A 54 4.01 1.33 -14.95
N PRO A 55 4.86 1.90 -14.07
CA PRO A 55 4.45 2.35 -12.75
C PRO A 55 3.37 3.43 -12.73
N ILE A 56 3.39 4.39 -13.66
CA ILE A 56 2.34 5.42 -13.73
C ILE A 56 0.98 4.76 -13.98
N VAL A 57 0.90 3.84 -14.93
CA VAL A 57 -0.33 3.09 -15.22
C VAL A 57 -0.78 2.30 -13.99
N ASN A 58 0.16 1.63 -13.31
CA ASN A 58 -0.09 0.90 -12.06
C ASN A 58 -0.71 1.80 -10.98
N TYR A 59 -0.16 2.99 -10.73
CA TYR A 59 -0.67 3.87 -9.66
C TYR A 59 -1.96 4.60 -10.02
N VAL A 60 -2.19 4.91 -11.29
CA VAL A 60 -3.49 5.42 -11.74
C VAL A 60 -4.57 4.36 -11.54
N LEU A 61 -4.34 3.14 -12.04
CA LEU A 61 -5.29 2.03 -11.89
C LEU A 61 -5.52 1.68 -10.41
N GLY A 62 -4.43 1.53 -9.66
CA GLY A 62 -4.47 1.23 -8.24
C GLY A 62 -5.21 2.29 -7.43
N SER A 63 -5.05 3.57 -7.78
CA SER A 63 -5.79 4.68 -7.13
C SER A 63 -7.28 4.63 -7.42
N LEU A 64 -7.69 4.29 -8.64
CA LEU A 64 -9.10 4.14 -9.01
C LEU A 64 -9.76 2.98 -8.24
N ILE A 65 -9.14 1.80 -8.27
CA ILE A 65 -9.61 0.62 -7.53
C ILE A 65 -9.69 0.94 -6.04
N TRP A 66 -8.67 1.59 -5.50
CA TRP A 66 -8.61 1.97 -4.10
C TRP A 66 -9.69 2.96 -3.69
N PHE A 67 -9.99 3.95 -4.54
CA PHE A 67 -11.05 4.91 -4.29
C PHE A 67 -12.42 4.23 -4.19
N VAL A 68 -12.70 3.30 -5.11
CA VAL A 68 -13.92 2.47 -5.10
C VAL A 68 -13.97 1.62 -3.82
N ALA A 69 -12.87 0.94 -3.47
CA ALA A 69 -12.82 0.10 -2.28
C ALA A 69 -12.99 0.91 -0.98
N CYS A 70 -12.39 2.10 -0.90
CA CYS A 70 -12.58 3.01 0.23
C CYS A 70 -14.04 3.43 0.38
N ARG A 71 -14.70 3.77 -0.73
CA ARG A 71 -16.08 4.24 -0.72
C ARG A 71 -17.08 3.13 -0.34
N TYR A 72 -16.93 1.95 -0.94
CA TYR A 72 -17.95 0.90 -0.88
C TYR A 72 -17.66 -0.22 0.11
N LEU A 73 -16.39 -0.48 0.44
CA LEU A 73 -16.00 -1.59 1.32
C LEU A 73 -15.55 -1.09 2.70
N LEU A 74 -14.64 -0.11 2.74
CA LEU A 74 -13.92 0.25 3.98
C LEU A 74 -14.63 1.31 4.83
N PHE A 75 -15.18 2.35 4.19
CA PHE A 75 -15.78 3.51 4.87
C PHE A 75 -17.24 3.73 4.45
N ARG A 76 -18.03 2.64 4.46
CA ARG A 76 -19.48 2.70 4.18
C ARG A 76 -20.17 3.70 5.10
N GLY A 77 -20.91 4.63 4.50
CA GLY A 77 -21.65 5.66 5.24
C GLY A 77 -20.80 6.86 5.70
N SER A 78 -19.48 6.89 5.47
CA SER A 78 -18.69 8.11 5.63
C SER A 78 -18.76 8.94 4.34
N GLU A 79 -18.87 10.26 4.47
CA GLU A 79 -18.84 11.16 3.32
C GLU A 79 -17.42 11.33 2.79
N THR A 80 -17.30 11.25 1.46
CA THR A 80 -16.07 11.59 0.76
C THR A 80 -16.02 13.08 0.51
N THR A 81 -15.24 13.80 1.32
CA THR A 81 -15.02 15.24 1.13
C THR A 81 -13.96 15.49 0.05
N TRP A 82 -14.08 16.61 -0.65
CA TRP A 82 -13.11 17.06 -1.65
C TRP A 82 -11.70 17.19 -1.06
N GLN A 83 -11.61 17.64 0.20
CA GLN A 83 -10.34 17.74 0.91
C GLN A 83 -9.64 16.38 1.08
N SER A 84 -10.39 15.30 1.36
CA SER A 84 -9.80 13.96 1.43
C SER A 84 -9.27 13.50 0.08
N VAL A 85 -9.94 13.84 -1.03
CA VAL A 85 -9.47 13.50 -2.38
C VAL A 85 -8.15 14.21 -2.68
N ILE A 86 -8.06 15.52 -2.41
CA ILE A 86 -6.83 16.29 -2.62
C ILE A 86 -5.68 15.71 -1.77
N ARG A 87 -5.91 15.48 -0.48
CA ARG A 87 -4.87 14.90 0.41
C ARG A 87 -4.41 13.54 -0.10
N PHE A 88 -5.33 12.70 -0.57
CA PHE A 88 -5.02 11.39 -1.15
C PHE A 88 -4.17 11.54 -2.41
N THR A 89 -4.55 12.41 -3.34
CA THR A 89 -3.79 12.63 -4.59
C THR A 89 -2.38 13.14 -4.29
N VAL A 90 -2.24 14.12 -3.40
CA VAL A 90 -0.92 14.65 -3.00
C VAL A 90 -0.08 13.55 -2.37
N GLU A 91 -0.65 12.76 -1.46
CA GLU A 91 0.03 11.63 -0.82
C GLU A 91 0.57 10.63 -1.85
N VAL A 92 -0.28 10.21 -2.80
CA VAL A 92 0.09 9.29 -3.88
C VAL A 92 1.25 9.85 -4.71
N VAL A 93 1.18 11.13 -5.11
CA VAL A 93 2.22 11.76 -5.93
C VAL A 93 3.54 11.87 -5.17
N VAL A 94 3.52 12.34 -3.93
CA VAL A 94 4.73 12.47 -3.09
C VAL A 94 5.37 11.11 -2.87
N CYS A 95 4.57 10.09 -2.53
CA CYS A 95 5.04 8.72 -2.36
C CYS A 95 5.67 8.17 -3.65
N TYR A 96 5.00 8.39 -4.79
CA TYR A 96 5.49 7.92 -6.08
C TYR A 96 6.84 8.54 -6.44
N VAL A 97 6.95 9.88 -6.34
CA VAL A 97 8.18 10.59 -6.66
C VAL A 97 9.32 10.13 -5.76
N PHE A 98 9.08 10.08 -4.45
CA PHE A 98 10.09 9.64 -3.49
C PHE A 98 10.55 8.19 -3.74
N SER A 99 9.62 7.27 -3.96
CA SER A 99 9.97 5.86 -4.17
C SER A 99 10.72 5.62 -5.47
N TYR A 100 10.26 6.19 -6.60
CA TYR A 100 10.78 5.85 -7.93
C TYR A 100 11.93 6.72 -8.41
N TYR A 101 12.04 7.96 -7.92
CA TYR A 101 13.10 8.88 -8.36
C TYR A 101 14.21 9.06 -7.33
N ILE A 102 13.99 8.61 -6.08
CA ILE A 102 15.00 8.68 -5.02
C ILE A 102 15.36 7.27 -4.55
N CYS A 103 14.43 6.53 -3.95
CA CYS A 103 14.77 5.25 -3.31
C CYS A 103 15.20 4.17 -4.30
N ALA A 104 14.42 3.93 -5.37
CA ALA A 104 14.69 2.85 -6.31
C ALA A 104 16.04 3.02 -7.05
N PRO A 105 16.37 4.19 -7.63
CA PRO A 105 17.66 4.38 -8.32
C PRO A 105 18.85 4.31 -7.36
N LEU A 106 18.70 4.82 -6.13
CA LEU A 106 19.74 4.70 -5.11
C LEU A 106 19.98 3.22 -4.78
N MET A 107 18.93 2.46 -4.49
CA MET A 107 19.05 1.04 -4.16
C MET A 107 19.60 0.22 -5.33
N SER A 108 19.21 0.54 -6.56
CA SER A 108 19.67 -0.09 -7.80
C SER A 108 21.19 -0.02 -7.93
N ARG A 109 21.77 1.17 -7.71
CA ARG A 109 23.23 1.41 -7.76
C ARG A 109 24.03 0.58 -6.75
N TRP A 110 23.45 0.24 -5.60
CA TRP A 110 24.14 -0.52 -4.55
C TRP A 110 23.90 -2.02 -4.68
N LEU A 111 22.64 -2.43 -4.83
CA LEU A 111 22.22 -3.83 -4.70
C LEU A 111 22.39 -4.64 -5.98
N LEU A 112 22.39 -4.01 -7.16
CA LEU A 112 22.61 -4.73 -8.43
C LEU A 112 24.07 -5.11 -8.67
N ASN A 113 25.01 -4.64 -7.83
CA ASN A 113 26.40 -5.11 -7.84
C ASN A 113 26.52 -6.57 -7.36
N TYR A 114 25.52 -7.09 -6.64
CA TYR A 114 25.49 -8.47 -6.19
C TYR A 114 24.87 -9.36 -7.27
N GLY A 115 25.65 -10.26 -7.85
CA GLY A 115 25.20 -11.16 -8.94
C GLY A 115 23.92 -11.93 -8.61
N ARG A 116 23.78 -12.43 -7.37
CA ARG A 116 22.56 -13.11 -6.90
C ARG A 116 21.31 -12.24 -6.99
N ILE A 117 21.41 -10.96 -6.62
CA ILE A 117 20.28 -10.03 -6.73
C ILE A 117 19.95 -9.82 -8.20
N ARG A 118 20.98 -9.62 -9.02
CA ARG A 118 20.82 -9.42 -10.46
C ARG A 118 20.07 -10.58 -11.13
N ASP A 119 20.39 -11.81 -10.75
CA ASP A 119 19.76 -13.03 -11.30
C ASP A 119 18.28 -13.15 -10.89
N LEU A 120 17.90 -12.69 -9.69
CA LEU A 120 16.50 -12.68 -9.25
C LEU A 120 15.61 -11.76 -10.11
N PHE A 121 16.19 -10.69 -10.69
CA PHE A 121 15.47 -9.71 -11.50
C PHE A 121 15.69 -9.87 -13.02
N ALA A 122 16.33 -10.97 -13.46
CA ALA A 122 16.61 -11.24 -14.87
C ALA A 122 15.43 -11.82 -15.67
N PHE A 123 14.23 -11.86 -15.10
CA PHE A 123 13.03 -12.25 -15.83
C PHE A 123 12.72 -11.22 -16.94
N GLY A 124 12.22 -11.69 -18.08
CA GLY A 124 11.96 -10.82 -19.24
C GLY A 124 13.21 -10.36 -20.01
N GLY A 125 14.41 -10.80 -19.63
CA GLY A 125 15.66 -10.56 -20.37
C GLY A 125 16.66 -9.69 -19.63
N ARG A 126 17.92 -9.73 -20.07
CA ARG A 126 19.03 -9.02 -19.39
C ARG A 126 18.88 -7.50 -19.41
N ASP A 127 18.27 -6.96 -20.46
CA ASP A 127 18.09 -5.52 -20.61
C ASP A 127 16.98 -4.96 -19.69
N LYS A 128 16.17 -5.85 -19.10
CA LYS A 128 15.05 -5.50 -18.21
C LYS A 128 15.40 -5.57 -16.72
N ILE A 129 16.60 -6.03 -16.36
CA ILE A 129 17.03 -6.27 -14.97
C ILE A 129 16.88 -5.02 -14.10
N VAL A 130 17.40 -3.88 -14.57
CA VAL A 130 17.42 -2.63 -13.81
C VAL A 130 15.99 -2.15 -13.57
N GLY A 131 15.16 -2.09 -14.62
CA GLY A 131 13.77 -1.68 -14.47
C GLY A 131 12.96 -2.64 -13.61
N ASN A 132 13.14 -3.96 -13.74
CA ASN A 132 12.46 -4.94 -12.88
C ASN A 132 12.82 -4.75 -11.40
N PHE A 133 14.09 -4.51 -11.10
CA PHE A 133 14.56 -4.21 -9.76
C PHE A 133 13.98 -2.90 -9.23
N GLU A 134 14.12 -1.81 -9.99
CA GLU A 134 13.68 -0.48 -9.59
C GLU A 134 12.17 -0.41 -9.40
N MET A 135 11.40 -1.08 -10.28
CA MET A 135 9.96 -1.20 -10.15
C MET A 135 9.55 -1.98 -8.92
N THR A 136 10.26 -3.05 -8.57
CA THR A 136 10.00 -3.83 -7.35
C THR A 136 10.27 -3.01 -6.11
N VAL A 137 11.45 -2.40 -6.02
CA VAL A 137 11.84 -1.57 -4.87
C VAL A 137 10.93 -0.37 -4.74
N GLY A 138 10.66 0.33 -5.84
CA GLY A 138 9.75 1.47 -5.90
C GLY A 138 8.35 1.07 -5.40
N ALA A 139 7.83 -0.08 -5.84
CA ALA A 139 6.52 -0.56 -5.43
C ALA A 139 6.47 -0.88 -3.92
N ILE A 140 7.48 -1.56 -3.39
CA ILE A 140 7.57 -1.91 -1.96
C ILE A 140 7.68 -0.65 -1.10
N VAL A 141 8.63 0.24 -1.43
CA VAL A 141 8.83 1.50 -0.68
C VAL A 141 7.56 2.32 -0.72
N TYR A 142 6.94 2.48 -1.91
CA TYR A 142 5.67 3.17 -2.08
C TYR A 142 4.60 2.57 -1.18
N ALA A 143 4.40 1.25 -1.21
CA ALA A 143 3.33 0.60 -0.44
C ALA A 143 3.48 0.87 1.07
N VAL A 144 4.71 0.87 1.59
CA VAL A 144 4.99 1.15 2.99
C VAL A 144 4.69 2.60 3.35
N ILE A 145 5.26 3.57 2.63
CA ILE A 145 5.08 4.99 2.94
C ILE A 145 3.63 5.43 2.72
N ASN A 146 3.02 4.95 1.64
CA ASN A 146 1.65 5.30 1.27
C ASN A 146 0.64 4.73 2.27
N TYR A 147 0.88 3.53 2.82
CA TYR A 147 0.07 3.01 3.93
C TYR A 147 0.08 3.98 5.12
N PHE A 148 1.26 4.45 5.51
CA PHE A 148 1.40 5.34 6.67
C PHE A 148 0.80 6.71 6.44
N GLY A 149 1.07 7.34 5.30
CA GLY A 149 0.48 8.65 4.99
C GLY A 149 -1.03 8.57 4.83
N GLN A 150 -1.56 7.51 4.21
CA GLN A 150 -3.01 7.35 4.15
C GLN A 150 -3.64 7.15 5.54
N ARG A 151 -3.01 6.35 6.40
CA ARG A 151 -3.52 6.07 7.75
C ARG A 151 -3.51 7.31 8.64
N TYR A 152 -2.40 8.04 8.66
CA TYR A 152 -2.16 9.11 9.63
C TYR A 152 -2.47 10.51 9.10
N PHE A 153 -2.44 10.72 7.78
CA PHE A 153 -2.69 12.02 7.17
C PHE A 153 -4.02 12.07 6.39
N VAL A 154 -4.27 11.13 5.48
CA VAL A 154 -5.44 11.20 4.57
C VAL A 154 -6.74 10.80 5.25
N PHE A 155 -6.75 9.66 5.95
CA PHE A 155 -7.96 9.03 6.51
C PHE A 155 -8.00 8.96 8.03
N SER A 156 -7.12 9.69 8.72
CA SER A 156 -7.05 9.71 10.20
C SER A 156 -8.41 9.96 10.85
N ALA A 157 -9.14 10.96 10.37
CA ALA A 157 -10.49 11.30 10.88
C ALA A 157 -11.52 10.18 10.64
N ARG A 158 -11.45 9.46 9.51
CA ARG A 158 -12.38 8.36 9.21
C ARG A 158 -12.12 7.15 10.09
N PHE A 159 -10.85 6.82 10.32
CA PHE A 159 -10.48 5.76 11.23
C PHE A 159 -10.93 6.06 12.67
N GLU A 160 -10.75 7.30 13.13
CA GLU A 160 -11.21 7.73 14.45
C GLU A 160 -12.74 7.64 14.60
N TYR A 161 -13.50 8.10 13.60
CA TYR A 161 -14.96 8.02 13.59
C TYR A 161 -15.47 6.57 13.71
N HIS A 162 -14.93 5.65 12.91
CA HIS A 162 -15.34 4.24 12.94
C HIS A 162 -14.92 3.54 14.24
N ARG A 163 -13.80 3.92 14.83
CA ARG A 163 -13.38 3.43 16.14
C ARG A 163 -14.34 3.87 17.24
N LYS A 164 -14.65 5.17 17.34
CA LYS A 164 -15.59 5.71 18.33
C LYS A 164 -16.98 5.07 18.22
N ARG A 165 -17.53 4.95 17.01
CA ARG A 165 -18.83 4.29 16.80
C ARG A 165 -18.87 2.83 17.24
N ARG A 166 -17.78 2.09 17.06
CA ARG A 166 -17.70 0.70 17.56
C ARG A 166 -17.61 0.65 19.07
N GLU A 167 -16.85 1.55 19.68
CA GLU A 167 -16.77 1.66 21.15
C GLU A 167 -18.14 1.97 21.77
N GLU A 168 -18.92 2.88 21.16
CA GLU A 168 -20.31 3.17 21.55
C GLU A 168 -21.24 1.96 21.41
N GLN A 169 -21.13 1.20 20.32
CA GLN A 169 -21.93 -0.02 20.11
C GLN A 169 -21.59 -1.14 21.09
N MET A 170 -20.34 -1.24 21.55
CA MET A 170 -19.93 -2.24 22.55
C MET A 170 -20.32 -1.86 23.99
N ARG A 171 -20.63 -0.59 24.23
CA ARG A 171 -21.10 -0.11 25.54
C ARG A 171 -22.61 -0.24 25.72
N LYS A 172 -23.35 -0.48 24.64
CA LYS A 172 -24.78 -0.81 24.66
C LYS A 172 -24.96 -2.31 24.73
#